data_AF-A0A963BQV7-F1
#
_entry.id   AF-A0A963BQV7-F1
#
_cell.length_a   1.000
_cell.length_b   1.000
_cell.length_c   1.000
_cell.angle_alpha   90.00
_cell.angle_beta   90.00
_cell.angle_gamma   90.00
#
_symmetry.space_group_name_H-M   'P 1'
#
loop_
_entity.id
_entity.type
_entity.pdbx_description
1 polymer ?
#
loop_
_entity_poly.entity_id
_entity_poly.type
_entity_poly.pdbx_seq_one_letter_code
_entity_poly.pdbx_strand_id
1 'polypeptide(L)'
;MSLMFMLRSRQWAENAGKPAWFIFLLGVLWLGFAAAVPAGQDADPDVVTMRNGDIHNGTIVDKLLRVQTHYGEIELPKALAARIELGEHNSAGRVTSRFGDIFQGELINRELTMVRILDTLLPLERSAIADIVIAPRRNRAKRYPVPDTVGTVYGDLFGARISTRDFMLKSADGVALIGRGDIHLMDINQPEDGSAATAQLKLNSGDSIRGELMTRKIELIDRFGNRLELPVGVIGSVA
;
A
#
# COMPACT_ATOMS: atom_id res chain seq x y z
N MET A 1 17.22 27.11 -41.73
CA MET A 1 15.77 27.31 -41.96
C MET A 1 15.18 27.83 -40.66
N SER A 2 14.75 29.09 -40.68
CA SER A 2 14.25 29.85 -39.52
C SER A 2 12.72 29.91 -39.52
N LEU A 3 12.11 29.72 -38.35
CA LEU A 3 10.76 30.15 -37.95
C LEU A 3 10.90 30.40 -36.43
N MET A 4 10.81 31.59 -35.81
CA MET A 4 10.01 32.82 -35.94
C MET A 4 8.50 32.64 -35.71
N PHE A 5 7.94 33.53 -34.87
CA PHE A 5 6.55 33.71 -34.39
C PHE A 5 6.18 32.95 -33.09
N MET A 6 5.56 33.51 -32.05
CA MET A 6 4.95 34.84 -31.85
C MET A 6 4.73 35.04 -30.33
N LEU A 7 5.30 36.09 -29.72
CA LEU A 7 4.89 36.56 -28.40
C LEU A 7 3.54 37.30 -28.53
N ARG A 8 2.57 36.96 -27.68
CA ARG A 8 1.36 37.77 -27.46
C ARG A 8 1.27 38.15 -25.99
N SER A 9 1.72 39.37 -25.70
CA SER A 9 1.39 40.14 -24.52
C SER A 9 -0.07 40.60 -24.59
N ARG A 10 -0.79 40.55 -23.46
CA ARG A 10 -2.04 41.31 -23.28
C ARG A 10 -2.05 41.99 -21.92
N GLN A 11 -2.16 43.31 -22.00
CA GLN A 11 -2.34 44.33 -20.96
C GLN A 11 -3.55 44.00 -20.07
N TRP A 12 -3.46 44.16 -18.74
CA TRP A 12 -3.67 45.42 -17.98
C TRP A 12 -4.98 46.14 -18.32
N ALA A 13 -5.96 46.05 -17.42
CA ALA A 13 -7.07 46.99 -17.29
C ALA A 13 -7.26 47.29 -15.80
N GLU A 14 -6.81 48.48 -15.42
CA GLU A 14 -7.15 49.17 -14.19
C GLU A 14 -8.66 49.47 -14.17
N ASN A 15 -9.31 49.34 -13.01
CA ASN A 15 -10.54 50.06 -12.75
C ASN A 15 -10.58 50.49 -11.28
N ALA A 16 -10.42 51.79 -11.07
CA ALA A 16 -10.29 52.46 -9.78
C ALA A 16 -11.58 53.19 -9.41
N GLY A 17 -11.99 53.06 -8.14
CA GLY A 17 -12.89 53.98 -7.39
C GLY A 17 -14.39 53.79 -7.67
N LYS A 18 -15.32 53.81 -6.70
CA LYS A 18 -15.40 54.57 -5.44
C LYS A 18 -16.47 53.97 -4.47
N PRO A 19 -16.59 54.47 -3.22
CA PRO A 19 -17.16 53.77 -2.06
C PRO A 19 -18.60 54.21 -1.66
N ALA A 20 -19.34 53.32 -1.01
CA ALA A 20 -20.53 53.61 -0.18
C ALA A 20 -20.72 52.42 0.80
N TRP A 21 -20.18 52.47 2.01
CA TRP A 21 -20.86 52.86 3.25
C TRP A 21 -22.26 52.25 3.45
N PHE A 22 -22.33 51.41 4.49
CA PHE A 22 -23.43 51.31 5.46
C PHE A 22 -24.82 50.99 4.91
N ILE A 23 -25.21 49.72 5.07
CA ILE A 23 -26.50 49.18 5.56
C ILE A 23 -26.57 47.75 5.01
N PHE A 24 -26.09 46.77 5.77
CA PHE A 24 -26.60 45.37 5.78
C PHE A 24 -25.91 44.61 6.93
N LEU A 25 -25.92 45.24 8.10
CA LEU A 25 -25.34 44.74 9.34
C LEU A 25 -26.49 44.23 10.21
N LEU A 26 -27.17 43.14 9.79
CA LEU A 26 -28.05 42.31 10.66
C LEU A 26 -28.67 41.05 9.99
N GLY A 27 -28.16 40.56 8.84
CA GLY A 27 -28.80 39.47 8.08
C GLY A 27 -27.89 38.33 7.61
N VAL A 28 -26.68 38.17 8.18
CA VAL A 28 -25.70 37.15 7.77
C VAL A 28 -25.12 36.42 8.99
N LEU A 29 -25.98 36.00 9.92
CA LEU A 29 -25.60 35.16 11.07
C LEU A 29 -26.48 33.91 11.19
N TRP A 30 -26.96 33.38 10.05
CA TRP A 30 -27.93 32.27 10.05
C TRP A 30 -27.64 31.13 9.05
N LEU A 31 -26.44 31.09 8.45
CA LEU A 31 -26.09 30.11 7.40
C LEU A 31 -24.66 29.57 7.52
N GLY A 32 -24.17 29.40 8.75
CA GLY A 32 -22.80 28.92 9.01
C GLY A 32 -22.69 27.65 9.85
N PHE A 33 -23.78 27.17 10.46
CA PHE A 33 -23.82 25.81 10.98
C PHE A 33 -23.96 24.86 9.79
N ALA A 34 -22.86 24.66 9.06
CA ALA A 34 -22.65 23.46 8.31
C ALA A 34 -22.97 22.33 9.28
N ALA A 35 -24.12 21.69 9.09
CA ALA A 35 -24.50 20.50 9.83
C ALA A 35 -23.29 19.57 9.73
N ALA A 36 -22.57 19.43 10.85
CA ALA A 36 -21.61 18.38 11.02
C ALA A 36 -22.45 17.11 10.87
N VAL A 37 -22.45 16.56 9.67
CA VAL A 37 -23.08 15.27 9.38
C VAL A 37 -22.55 14.36 10.48
N PRO A 38 -23.40 13.84 11.38
CA PRO A 38 -22.92 13.00 12.46
C PRO A 38 -22.19 11.86 11.79
N ALA A 39 -20.87 11.84 11.97
CA ALA A 39 -20.00 10.89 11.31
C ALA A 39 -20.32 9.51 11.90
N GLY A 40 -21.23 8.80 11.23
CA GLY A 40 -21.46 7.35 11.31
C GLY A 40 -21.58 6.77 12.71
N GLN A 41 -22.78 6.75 13.27
CA GLN A 41 -23.10 5.96 14.47
C GLN A 41 -23.10 4.43 14.25
N ASP A 42 -23.05 3.96 13.01
CA ASP A 42 -23.19 2.52 12.69
C ASP A 42 -21.91 1.83 12.20
N ALA A 43 -20.75 2.46 12.33
CA ALA A 43 -19.52 1.84 11.89
C ALA A 43 -18.81 1.19 13.08
N ASP A 44 -18.71 -0.14 13.07
CA ASP A 44 -18.09 -0.94 14.14
C ASP A 44 -16.77 -0.31 14.64
N PRO A 45 -16.46 -0.37 15.95
CA PRO A 45 -15.20 0.15 16.45
C PRO A 45 -14.02 -0.72 15.99
N ASP A 46 -12.89 -0.07 15.73
CA ASP A 46 -11.59 -0.74 15.69
C ASP A 46 -11.30 -1.28 17.11
N VAL A 47 -10.70 -2.46 17.20
CA VAL A 47 -10.37 -3.14 18.47
C VAL A 47 -8.86 -3.24 18.57
N VAL A 48 -8.29 -2.76 19.68
CA VAL A 48 -6.87 -2.88 19.99
C VAL A 48 -6.72 -3.71 21.25
N THR A 49 -5.97 -4.81 21.13
CA THR A 49 -5.60 -5.66 22.26
C THR A 49 -4.17 -5.35 22.65
N MET A 50 -3.98 -4.98 23.91
CA MET A 50 -2.68 -4.67 24.50
C MET A 50 -2.01 -5.95 25.01
N ARG A 51 -0.68 -5.93 25.14
CA ARG A 51 0.10 -7.09 25.62
C ARG A 51 -0.19 -7.48 27.06
N ASN A 52 -0.69 -6.54 27.86
CA ASN A 52 -1.15 -6.82 29.23
C ASN A 52 -2.55 -7.45 29.29
N GLY A 53 -3.21 -7.66 28.13
CA GLY A 53 -4.56 -8.22 28.03
C GLY A 53 -5.68 -7.17 27.99
N ASP A 54 -5.38 -5.88 28.15
CA ASP A 54 -6.38 -4.83 28.06
C ASP A 54 -6.92 -4.71 26.62
N ILE A 55 -8.21 -4.39 26.50
CA ILE A 55 -8.88 -4.23 25.20
C ILE A 55 -9.46 -2.81 25.12
N HIS A 56 -9.08 -2.09 24.06
CA HIS A 56 -9.59 -0.77 23.76
C HIS A 56 -10.45 -0.80 22.48
N ASN A 57 -11.69 -0.32 22.61
CA ASN A 57 -12.63 -0.17 21.49
C ASN A 57 -12.72 1.31 21.11
N GLY A 58 -12.50 1.62 19.83
CA GLY A 58 -12.52 3.00 19.37
C GLY A 58 -12.32 3.11 17.87
N THR A 59 -11.78 4.23 17.41
CA THR A 59 -11.36 4.42 16.02
C THR A 59 -9.93 4.93 16.02
N ILE A 60 -9.04 4.21 15.35
CA ILE A 60 -7.66 4.69 15.17
C ILE A 60 -7.70 5.91 14.23
N VAL A 61 -7.05 7.01 14.58
CA VAL A 61 -7.12 8.27 13.82
C VAL A 61 -6.21 8.20 12.60
N ASP A 62 -5.11 7.46 12.70
CA ASP A 62 -4.11 7.28 11.66
C ASP A 62 -4.73 6.74 10.36
N LYS A 63 -4.53 7.48 9.27
CA LYS A 63 -5.09 7.13 7.96
C LYS A 63 -4.20 6.15 7.18
N LEU A 64 -2.90 6.20 7.45
CA LEU A 64 -1.87 5.41 6.79
C LEU A 64 -1.09 4.63 7.84
N LEU A 65 -0.86 3.37 7.55
CA LEU A 65 -0.04 2.45 8.33
C LEU A 65 1.21 2.15 7.51
N ARG A 66 2.37 2.28 8.12
CA ARG A 66 3.66 2.06 7.46
C ARG A 66 4.29 0.79 7.99
N VAL A 67 4.60 -0.14 7.10
CA VAL A 67 5.15 -1.45 7.45
C VAL A 67 6.52 -1.61 6.80
N GLN A 68 7.55 -1.80 7.61
CA GLN A 68 8.89 -2.15 7.15
C GLN A 68 8.93 -3.66 6.87
N THR A 69 8.93 -4.05 5.61
CA THR A 69 9.13 -5.44 5.18
C THR A 69 10.60 -5.71 4.85
N HIS A 70 10.94 -6.95 4.55
CA HIS A 70 12.28 -7.34 4.09
C HIS A 70 12.70 -6.73 2.74
N TYR A 71 11.72 -6.27 1.94
CA TYR A 71 11.94 -5.73 0.60
C TYR A 71 11.56 -4.25 0.47
N GLY A 72 11.26 -3.58 1.59
CA GLY A 72 10.99 -2.14 1.61
C GLY A 72 9.85 -1.73 2.53
N GLU A 73 9.62 -0.43 2.60
CA GLU A 73 8.48 0.15 3.31
C GLU A 73 7.24 0.10 2.43
N ILE A 74 6.11 -0.34 3.01
CA ILE A 74 4.80 -0.36 2.37
C ILE A 74 3.88 0.62 3.11
N GLU A 75 3.25 1.52 2.36
CA GLU A 75 2.18 2.36 2.89
C GLU A 75 0.82 1.68 2.64
N LEU A 76 0.16 1.29 3.74
CA LEU A 76 -1.15 0.67 3.72
C LEU A 76 -2.20 1.65 4.26
N PRO A 77 -3.19 2.07 3.45
CA PRO A 77 -4.33 2.81 3.97
C PRO A 77 -5.07 2.01 5.04
N LYS A 78 -5.29 2.60 6.23
CA LYS A 78 -5.98 1.92 7.35
C LYS A 78 -7.32 1.33 6.91
N ALA A 79 -8.05 2.03 6.04
CA ALA A 79 -9.34 1.57 5.51
C ALA A 79 -9.27 0.23 4.74
N LEU A 80 -8.09 -0.18 4.29
CA LEU A 80 -7.83 -1.44 3.58
C LEU A 80 -7.18 -2.51 4.46
N ALA A 81 -6.72 -2.15 5.67
CA ALA A 81 -6.26 -3.10 6.66
C ALA A 81 -7.46 -3.85 7.27
N ALA A 82 -7.23 -5.14 7.58
CA ALA A 82 -8.16 -5.98 8.32
C ALA A 82 -7.62 -6.27 9.71
N ARG A 83 -6.35 -6.71 9.79
CA ARG A 83 -5.71 -7.09 11.05
C ARG A 83 -4.22 -6.76 11.05
N ILE A 84 -3.68 -6.40 12.21
CA ILE A 84 -2.25 -6.15 12.44
C ILE A 84 -1.86 -6.91 13.71
N GLU A 85 -1.15 -8.01 13.54
CA GLU A 85 -0.59 -8.81 14.62
C GLU A 85 0.84 -8.33 14.86
N LEU A 86 1.13 -7.73 16.01
CA LEU A 86 2.47 -7.24 16.30
C LEU A 86 3.31 -8.37 16.89
N GLY A 87 4.41 -8.72 16.22
CA GLY A 87 5.34 -9.74 16.71
C GLY A 87 5.87 -9.42 18.11
N GLU A 88 6.22 -10.45 18.88
CA GLU A 88 6.91 -10.29 20.15
C GLU A 88 8.40 -10.05 19.93
N HIS A 89 9.06 -9.23 20.77
CA HIS A 89 10.52 -9.17 20.92
C HIS A 89 11.34 -9.39 19.63
N ASN A 90 11.34 -8.41 18.72
CA ASN A 90 12.06 -8.43 17.44
C ASN A 90 11.56 -9.44 16.38
N SER A 91 10.44 -10.14 16.60
CA SER A 91 9.80 -10.90 15.52
C SER A 91 9.01 -9.98 14.61
N ALA A 92 8.99 -10.31 13.31
CA ALA A 92 8.17 -9.59 12.34
C ALA A 92 6.69 -9.75 12.71
N GLY A 93 5.95 -8.63 12.69
CA GLY A 93 4.51 -8.67 12.77
C GLY A 93 3.90 -9.13 11.45
N ARG A 94 2.59 -9.34 11.46
CA ARG A 94 1.81 -9.71 10.29
C ARG A 94 0.69 -8.70 10.07
N VAL A 95 0.62 -8.16 8.88
CA VAL A 95 -0.44 -7.27 8.44
C VAL A 95 -1.26 -7.99 7.39
N THR A 96 -2.55 -8.13 7.67
CA THR A 96 -3.51 -8.73 6.74
C THR A 96 -4.42 -7.64 6.19
N SER A 97 -4.46 -7.51 4.87
CA SER A 97 -5.39 -6.63 4.17
C SER A 97 -6.78 -7.27 4.11
N ARG A 98 -7.80 -6.45 3.83
CA ARG A 98 -9.17 -6.94 3.60
C ARG A 98 -9.33 -7.79 2.35
N PHE A 99 -8.33 -7.79 1.49
CA PHE A 99 -8.33 -8.61 0.28
C PHE A 99 -7.58 -9.93 0.47
N GLY A 100 -7.13 -10.22 1.69
CA GLY A 100 -6.36 -11.41 2.00
C GLY A 100 -4.86 -11.27 1.69
N ASP A 101 -4.37 -10.07 1.34
CA ASP A 101 -2.92 -9.89 1.25
C ASP A 101 -2.30 -9.98 2.63
N ILE A 102 -1.13 -10.59 2.71
CA ILE A 102 -0.37 -10.82 3.91
C ILE A 102 1.01 -10.22 3.71
N PHE A 103 1.38 -9.31 4.61
CA PHE A 103 2.72 -8.72 4.69
C PHE A 103 3.31 -9.00 6.06
N GLN A 104 4.53 -9.53 6.09
CA GLN A 104 5.35 -9.71 7.26
C GLN A 104 6.33 -8.56 7.36
N GLY A 105 6.34 -7.92 8.53
CA GLY A 105 7.18 -6.76 8.74
C GLY A 105 6.91 -6.06 10.06
N GLU A 106 7.65 -5.00 10.29
CA GLU A 106 7.54 -4.18 11.49
C GLU A 106 6.65 -2.97 11.22
N LEU A 107 5.64 -2.73 12.06
CA LEU A 107 4.90 -1.47 12.02
C LEU A 107 5.82 -0.32 12.43
N ILE A 108 6.06 0.64 11.53
CA ILE A 108 6.98 1.77 11.75
C ILE A 108 6.35 2.85 12.64
N ASN A 109 5.02 2.97 12.61
CA ASN A 109 4.30 3.91 13.47
C ASN A 109 4.63 3.64 14.95
N ARG A 110 5.41 4.53 15.58
CA ARG A 110 5.83 4.38 16.99
C ARG A 110 4.66 4.42 17.95
N GLU A 111 3.67 5.23 17.61
CA GLU A 111 2.47 5.46 18.38
C GLU A 111 1.29 5.53 17.41
N LEU A 112 0.13 5.04 17.85
CA LEU A 112 -1.15 5.18 17.17
C LEU A 112 -2.09 5.97 18.08
N THR A 113 -2.92 6.83 17.50
CA THR A 113 -3.93 7.56 18.29
C THR A 113 -5.30 6.90 18.13
N MET A 114 -5.98 6.55 19.21
CA MET A 114 -7.36 6.05 19.19
C MET A 114 -8.33 7.08 19.78
N VAL A 115 -9.46 7.30 19.10
CA VAL A 115 -10.63 7.98 19.67
C VAL A 115 -11.56 6.91 20.22
N ARG A 116 -11.78 6.90 21.53
CA ARG A 116 -12.73 5.98 22.18
C ARG A 116 -14.16 6.50 22.03
N ILE A 117 -15.16 5.62 22.05
CA ILE A 117 -16.57 5.95 21.76
C ILE A 117 -17.13 7.03 22.70
N LEU A 118 -16.67 7.07 23.95
CA LEU A 118 -17.20 7.94 25.01
C LEU A 118 -16.14 8.83 25.67
N ASP A 119 -14.91 8.84 25.16
CA ASP A 119 -13.76 9.29 25.93
C ASP A 119 -12.74 10.06 25.09
N THR A 120 -11.71 10.59 25.76
CA THR A 120 -10.61 11.33 25.16
C THR A 120 -9.77 10.49 24.20
N LEU A 121 -8.94 11.19 23.40
CA LEU A 121 -7.86 10.59 22.64
C LEU A 121 -6.98 9.71 23.55
N LEU A 122 -6.72 8.49 23.11
CA LEU A 122 -5.86 7.52 23.77
C LEU A 122 -4.63 7.29 22.90
N PRO A 123 -3.44 7.79 23.29
CA PRO A 123 -2.20 7.40 22.65
C PRO A 123 -1.89 5.92 22.96
N LEU A 124 -1.53 5.17 21.93
CA LEU A 124 -1.23 3.74 22.02
C LEU A 124 0.22 3.53 21.57
N GLU A 125 1.09 3.22 22.52
CA GLU A 125 2.49 2.89 22.20
C GLU A 125 2.55 1.54 21.48
N ARG A 126 3.21 1.50 20.32
CA ARG A 126 3.34 0.29 19.51
C ARG A 126 3.87 -0.92 20.29
N SER A 127 4.86 -0.70 21.16
CA SER A 127 5.47 -1.74 22.01
C SER A 127 4.45 -2.42 22.92
N ALA A 128 3.42 -1.70 23.36
CA ALA A 128 2.39 -2.19 24.26
C ALA A 128 1.23 -2.88 23.52
N ILE A 129 1.14 -2.76 22.20
CA ILE A 129 0.07 -3.37 21.40
C ILE A 129 0.46 -4.82 21.02
N ALA A 130 -0.50 -5.74 21.17
CA ALA A 130 -0.39 -7.12 20.70
C ALA A 130 -1.09 -7.32 19.35
N ASP A 131 -2.33 -6.86 19.21
CA ASP A 131 -3.14 -7.05 18.01
C ASP A 131 -4.06 -5.85 17.76
N ILE A 132 -4.35 -5.61 16.49
CA ILE A 132 -5.28 -4.57 16.05
C ILE A 132 -6.23 -5.17 15.02
N VAL A 133 -7.53 -5.14 15.29
CA VAL A 133 -8.58 -5.51 14.35
C VAL A 133 -9.26 -4.24 13.86
N ILE A 134 -9.19 -3.98 12.55
CA ILE A 134 -9.72 -2.77 11.94
C ILE A 134 -11.12 -3.03 11.39
N ALA A 135 -12.11 -2.30 11.94
CA ALA A 135 -13.50 -2.49 11.57
C ALA A 135 -13.80 -2.08 10.12
N PRO A 136 -14.71 -2.80 9.43
CA PRO A 136 -15.01 -2.58 8.03
C PRO A 136 -15.58 -1.18 7.75
N ARG A 137 -14.79 -0.28 7.16
CA ARG A 137 -15.28 1.02 6.66
C ARG A 137 -15.72 0.92 5.20
N ARG A 138 -16.82 1.58 4.83
CA ARG A 138 -17.30 1.74 3.44
C ARG A 138 -16.41 2.67 2.60
N ASN A 139 -15.24 3.07 3.09
CA ASN A 139 -14.39 4.04 2.44
C ASN A 139 -13.85 3.47 1.11
N ARG A 140 -14.00 4.25 0.04
CA ARG A 140 -13.53 3.94 -1.31
C ARG A 140 -12.06 4.32 -1.45
N ALA A 141 -11.19 3.73 -0.63
CA ALA A 141 -9.76 3.83 -0.91
C ALA A 141 -9.51 3.34 -2.34
N LYS A 142 -8.71 4.09 -3.10
CA LYS A 142 -8.42 3.76 -4.50
C LYS A 142 -7.72 2.41 -4.54
N ARG A 143 -8.18 1.55 -5.45
CA ARG A 143 -7.62 0.22 -5.69
C ARG A 143 -7.03 0.19 -7.09
N TYR A 144 -5.90 -0.47 -7.24
CA TYR A 144 -5.34 -0.77 -8.54
C TYR A 144 -5.66 -2.23 -8.92
N PRO A 145 -6.07 -2.51 -10.17
CA PRO A 145 -6.22 -3.88 -10.62
C PRO A 145 -4.84 -4.55 -10.61
N VAL A 146 -4.76 -5.67 -9.90
CA VAL A 146 -3.55 -6.48 -9.74
C VAL A 146 -3.81 -7.85 -10.35
N PRO A 147 -3.27 -8.14 -11.55
CA PRO A 147 -3.51 -9.42 -12.21
C PRO A 147 -2.74 -10.57 -11.57
N ASP A 148 -1.68 -10.25 -10.81
CA ASP A 148 -0.70 -11.23 -10.34
C ASP A 148 -0.80 -11.41 -8.82
N THR A 149 -0.51 -12.61 -8.35
CA THR A 149 -0.25 -12.92 -6.95
C THR A 149 1.23 -13.24 -6.77
N VAL A 150 1.87 -12.55 -5.84
CA VAL A 150 3.28 -12.73 -5.51
C VAL A 150 3.40 -13.38 -4.15
N GLY A 151 4.09 -14.52 -4.11
CA GLY A 151 4.52 -15.19 -2.89
C GLY A 151 6.00 -14.92 -2.63
N THR A 152 6.37 -14.54 -1.42
CA THR A 152 7.79 -14.37 -1.02
C THR A 152 8.31 -15.58 -0.27
N VAL A 153 9.63 -15.72 -0.21
CA VAL A 153 10.30 -16.74 0.61
C VAL A 153 10.07 -16.55 2.12
N TYR A 154 9.63 -15.34 2.53
CA TYR A 154 9.28 -15.02 3.90
C TYR A 154 7.83 -15.38 4.26
N GLY A 155 7.04 -15.86 3.29
CA GLY A 155 5.62 -16.21 3.50
C GLY A 155 4.66 -15.04 3.35
N ASP A 156 5.10 -13.93 2.73
CA ASP A 156 4.18 -12.90 2.26
C ASP A 156 3.40 -13.43 1.06
N LEU A 157 2.15 -12.96 0.94
CA LEU A 157 1.29 -13.30 -0.18
C LEU A 157 0.45 -12.07 -0.52
N PHE A 158 0.67 -11.45 -1.68
CA PHE A 158 -0.04 -10.23 -2.02
C PHE A 158 -0.31 -10.09 -3.51
N GLY A 159 -1.38 -9.38 -3.83
CA GLY A 159 -1.72 -9.02 -5.20
C GLY A 159 -0.86 -7.86 -5.69
N ALA A 160 -0.25 -8.02 -6.87
CA ALA A 160 0.55 -7.00 -7.53
C ALA A 160 0.36 -7.00 -9.06
N ARG A 161 0.85 -5.95 -9.71
CA ARG A 161 1.08 -5.91 -11.15
C ARG A 161 2.57 -5.86 -11.39
N ILE A 162 3.13 -6.87 -12.03
CA ILE A 162 4.54 -6.84 -12.43
C ILE A 162 4.75 -5.79 -13.52
N SER A 163 5.70 -4.88 -13.29
CA SER A 163 6.12 -3.88 -14.29
C SER A 163 7.35 -4.31 -15.08
N THR A 164 8.14 -5.27 -14.57
CA THR A 164 9.22 -5.91 -15.35
C THR A 164 8.64 -6.58 -16.59
N ARG A 165 9.08 -6.14 -17.77
CA ARG A 165 8.55 -6.61 -19.06
C ARG A 165 9.11 -7.95 -19.48
N ASP A 166 10.41 -8.13 -19.31
CA ASP A 166 11.14 -9.27 -19.85
C ASP A 166 12.03 -9.91 -18.78
N PHE A 167 12.14 -11.23 -18.83
CA PHE A 167 12.95 -12.04 -17.94
C PHE A 167 14.03 -12.75 -18.73
N MET A 168 15.28 -12.59 -18.31
CA MET A 168 16.40 -13.28 -18.94
C MET A 168 16.68 -14.59 -18.22
N LEU A 169 16.55 -15.70 -18.94
CA LEU A 169 16.70 -17.05 -18.40
C LEU A 169 17.79 -17.79 -19.17
N LYS A 170 18.76 -18.36 -18.46
CA LYS A 170 19.80 -19.23 -19.03
C LYS A 170 19.44 -20.69 -18.79
N SER A 171 19.04 -21.38 -19.86
CA SER A 171 18.67 -22.79 -19.88
C SER A 171 19.78 -23.64 -20.51
N ALA A 172 19.55 -24.95 -20.65
CA ALA A 172 20.46 -25.84 -21.38
C ALA A 172 20.56 -25.49 -22.87
N ASP A 173 19.49 -24.96 -23.46
CA ASP A 173 19.42 -24.60 -24.88
C ASP A 173 20.03 -23.21 -25.19
N GLY A 174 20.45 -22.48 -24.14
CA GLY A 174 21.03 -21.16 -24.23
C GLY A 174 20.29 -20.11 -23.40
N VAL A 175 20.55 -18.84 -23.71
CA VAL A 175 19.92 -17.69 -23.03
C VAL A 175 18.69 -17.26 -23.82
N ALA A 176 17.55 -17.16 -23.13
CA ALA A 176 16.28 -16.70 -23.68
C ALA A 176 15.81 -15.43 -22.96
N LEU A 177 15.14 -14.55 -23.70
CA LEU A 177 14.41 -13.40 -23.18
C LEU A 177 12.92 -13.73 -23.27
N ILE A 178 12.23 -13.80 -22.13
CA ILE A 178 10.84 -14.25 -22.04
C ILE A 178 9.99 -13.09 -21.51
N GLY A 179 8.97 -12.70 -22.26
CA GLY A 179 8.07 -11.60 -21.86
C GLY A 179 7.14 -12.01 -20.72
N ARG A 180 6.84 -11.08 -19.80
CA ARG A 180 5.86 -11.28 -18.71
C ARG A 180 4.50 -11.75 -19.25
N GLY A 181 4.09 -11.23 -20.40
CA GLY A 181 2.82 -11.60 -21.05
C GLY A 181 2.74 -13.05 -21.52
N ASP A 182 3.87 -13.74 -21.65
CA ASP A 182 3.93 -15.13 -22.07
C ASP A 182 3.96 -16.11 -20.89
N ILE A 183 4.15 -15.59 -19.66
CA ILE A 183 4.32 -16.38 -18.44
C ILE A 183 2.96 -16.53 -17.74
N HIS A 184 2.56 -17.77 -17.49
CA HIS A 184 1.40 -18.09 -16.68
C HIS A 184 1.76 -18.22 -15.20
N LEU A 185 2.89 -18.88 -14.91
CA LEU A 185 3.39 -19.10 -13.55
C LEU A 185 4.92 -19.06 -13.58
N MET A 186 5.50 -18.44 -12.57
CA MET A 186 6.94 -18.42 -12.33
C MET A 186 7.20 -18.86 -10.89
N ASP A 187 7.91 -19.97 -10.75
CA ASP A 187 8.39 -20.48 -9.46
C ASP A 187 9.91 -20.24 -9.38
N ILE A 188 10.36 -19.60 -8.31
CA ILE A 188 11.75 -19.17 -8.12
C ILE A 188 12.32 -19.88 -6.89
N ASN A 189 13.41 -20.60 -7.12
CA ASN A 189 14.16 -21.27 -6.09
C ASN A 189 15.52 -20.59 -5.93
N GLN A 190 15.73 -19.95 -4.78
CA GLN A 190 17.00 -19.34 -4.39
C GLN A 190 17.77 -20.31 -3.49
N PRO A 191 18.92 -20.84 -3.95
CA PRO A 191 19.74 -21.71 -3.12
C PRO A 191 20.39 -20.94 -1.94
N GLU A 192 20.56 -21.63 -0.81
CA GLU A 192 21.18 -21.07 0.41
C GLU A 192 22.67 -20.75 0.26
N ASP A 193 23.36 -21.40 -0.68
CA ASP A 193 24.78 -21.24 -0.94
C ASP A 193 25.13 -19.93 -1.69
N GLY A 194 24.13 -19.10 -1.99
CA GLY A 194 24.29 -17.84 -2.71
C GLY A 194 24.51 -18.01 -4.21
N SER A 195 24.35 -19.24 -4.74
CA SER A 195 24.32 -19.45 -6.19
C SER A 195 23.15 -18.73 -6.84
N ALA A 196 23.21 -18.61 -8.18
CA ALA A 196 22.20 -17.88 -8.93
C ALA A 196 20.82 -18.53 -8.78
N ALA A 197 19.78 -17.70 -8.65
CA ALA A 197 18.40 -18.14 -8.57
C ALA A 197 18.05 -19.01 -9.78
N THR A 198 17.37 -20.12 -9.54
CA THR A 198 16.79 -20.93 -10.62
C THR A 198 15.30 -20.67 -10.69
N ALA A 199 14.75 -20.62 -11.89
CA ALA A 199 13.33 -20.44 -12.10
C ALA A 199 12.76 -21.57 -12.95
N GLN A 200 11.53 -21.97 -12.63
CA GLN A 200 10.68 -22.79 -13.48
C GLN A 200 9.51 -21.91 -13.95
N LEU A 201 9.45 -21.69 -15.26
CA LEU A 201 8.43 -20.89 -15.92
C LEU A 201 7.45 -21.81 -16.62
N LYS A 202 6.16 -21.66 -16.33
CA LYS A 202 5.08 -22.24 -17.12
C LYS A 202 4.53 -21.15 -18.03
N LEU A 203 4.58 -21.37 -19.33
CA LEU A 203 4.13 -20.41 -20.32
C LEU A 203 2.63 -20.55 -20.58
N ASN A 204 2.03 -19.51 -21.14
CA ASN A 204 0.63 -19.50 -21.59
C ASN A 204 0.36 -20.52 -22.72
N SER A 205 1.41 -20.93 -23.47
CA SER A 205 1.33 -22.03 -24.44
C SER A 205 1.12 -23.41 -23.80
N GLY A 206 1.38 -23.54 -22.49
CA GLY A 206 1.43 -24.81 -21.76
C GLY A 206 2.86 -25.36 -21.59
N ASP A 207 3.84 -24.81 -22.32
CA ASP A 207 5.24 -25.24 -22.22
C ASP A 207 5.84 -24.88 -20.85
N SER A 208 6.86 -25.63 -20.45
CA SER A 208 7.63 -25.36 -19.23
C SER A 208 9.11 -25.20 -19.55
N ILE A 209 9.70 -24.11 -19.07
CA ILE A 209 11.12 -23.80 -19.26
C ILE A 209 11.76 -23.69 -17.88
N ARG A 210 12.92 -24.30 -17.70
CA ARG A 210 13.72 -24.22 -16.47
C ARG A 210 15.10 -23.69 -16.77
N GLY A 211 15.61 -22.83 -15.90
CA GLY A 211 16.96 -22.28 -16.05
C GLY A 211 17.37 -21.39 -14.89
N GLU A 212 18.58 -20.85 -15.01
CA GLU A 212 19.11 -19.81 -14.14
C GLU A 212 18.48 -18.46 -14.50
N LEU A 213 17.82 -17.81 -13.55
CA LEU A 213 17.19 -16.51 -13.75
C LEU A 213 18.25 -15.42 -13.60
N MET A 214 18.61 -14.79 -14.71
CA MET A 214 19.65 -13.76 -14.75
C MET A 214 19.13 -12.37 -14.36
N THR A 215 17.80 -12.17 -14.43
CA THR A 215 17.15 -10.97 -13.90
C THR A 215 17.36 -10.91 -12.39
N ARG A 216 17.92 -9.80 -11.88
CA ARG A 216 18.26 -9.69 -10.44
C ARG A 216 17.13 -9.18 -9.57
N LYS A 217 16.22 -8.40 -10.16
CA LYS A 217 15.15 -7.71 -9.44
C LYS A 217 13.89 -7.67 -10.29
N ILE A 218 12.74 -7.74 -9.64
CA ILE A 218 11.42 -7.62 -10.25
C ILE A 218 10.76 -6.34 -9.72
N GLU A 219 10.42 -5.45 -10.63
CA GLU A 219 9.64 -4.27 -10.33
C GLU A 219 8.16 -4.63 -10.37
N LEU A 220 7.42 -4.18 -9.36
CA LEU A 220 5.98 -4.40 -9.29
C LEU A 220 5.26 -3.19 -8.66
N ILE A 221 3.96 -3.12 -8.89
CA ILE A 221 3.06 -2.15 -8.28
C ILE A 221 2.01 -2.95 -7.50
N ASP A 222 1.98 -2.79 -6.18
CA ASP A 222 0.97 -3.48 -5.37
C ASP A 222 -0.43 -2.88 -5.56
N ARG A 223 -1.45 -3.51 -4.96
CA ARG A 223 -2.83 -3.05 -5.09
C ARG A 223 -3.11 -1.70 -4.42
N PHE A 224 -2.21 -1.22 -3.57
CA PHE A 224 -2.29 0.05 -2.87
C PHE A 224 -1.58 1.18 -3.65
N GLY A 225 -0.82 0.83 -4.69
CA GLY A 225 -0.09 1.75 -5.56
C GLY A 225 1.37 1.95 -5.16
N ASN A 226 1.88 1.18 -4.20
CA ASN A 226 3.29 1.20 -3.83
C ASN A 226 4.10 0.57 -4.98
N ARG A 227 5.19 1.23 -5.35
CA ARG A 227 6.18 0.68 -6.28
C ARG A 227 7.23 -0.04 -5.47
N LEU A 228 7.39 -1.33 -5.73
CA LEU A 228 8.33 -2.18 -5.02
C LEU A 228 9.34 -2.76 -6.01
N GLU A 229 10.58 -2.88 -5.57
CA GLU A 229 11.68 -3.45 -6.33
C GLU A 229 12.22 -4.65 -5.56
N LEU A 230 11.69 -5.84 -5.85
CA LEU A 230 12.00 -7.05 -5.10
C LEU A 230 13.23 -7.73 -5.71
N PRO A 231 14.30 -7.99 -4.93
CA PRO A 231 15.33 -8.90 -5.36
C PRO A 231 14.74 -10.28 -5.67
N VAL A 232 15.21 -10.95 -6.72
CA VAL A 232 14.70 -12.27 -7.11
C VAL A 232 14.84 -13.30 -5.98
N GLY A 233 15.88 -13.20 -5.16
CA GLY A 233 16.06 -14.09 -4.00
C GLY A 233 15.02 -13.94 -2.89
N VAL A 234 14.17 -12.91 -2.93
CA VAL A 234 13.06 -12.70 -1.98
C VAL A 234 11.75 -13.31 -2.52
N ILE A 235 11.66 -13.56 -3.83
CA ILE A 235 10.43 -14.03 -4.46
C ILE A 235 10.45 -15.55 -4.49
N GLY A 236 9.38 -16.16 -4.02
CA GLY A 236 9.16 -17.60 -4.14
C GLY A 236 8.32 -17.94 -5.37
N SER A 237 7.23 -17.20 -5.61
CA SER A 237 6.39 -17.44 -6.78
C SER A 237 5.66 -16.20 -7.29
N VAL A 238 5.29 -16.26 -8.56
CA VAL A 238 4.41 -15.31 -9.24
C VAL A 238 3.40 -16.09 -10.07
N ALA A 239 2.11 -15.85 -9.86
CA ALA A 239 1.02 -16.39 -10.65
C ALA A 239 0.14 -15.25 -11.20
#